data_AF-A0A536R2U6-F1
#
_entry.id   AF-A0A536R2U6-F1
#
_cell.length_a   1.000
_cell.length_b   1.000
_cell.length_c   1.000
_cell.angle_alpha   90.00
_cell.angle_beta   90.00
_cell.angle_gamma   90.00
#
_symmetry.space_group_name_H-M   'P 1'
#
loop_
_entity.id
_entity.type
_entity.pdbx_description
1 polymer ?
#
loop_
_entity_poly.entity_id
_entity_poly.type
_entity_poly.pdbx_seq_one_letter_code
_entity_poly.pdbx_strand_id
1 'polypeptide(L)'
;MAALTVLSYGIYVPLWFGLSWAELRRDVSDENMQPAAHGASIFIPGYGTWQAYRHFALIAQLLAKVGSPLKVDPSTAALATTVWWVTWLHYSNEPLFVVFNLIELIAGTAVVVFGQRALNAYWAGRPGPPADGRVLQTDWFALGMAAAFFVFITITNVAAPTN
;
A
#
# COMPACT_ATOMS: atom_id res chain seq x y z
N MET A 1 17.55 13.67 -5.01
CA MET A 1 16.41 13.40 -5.91
C MET A 1 15.89 11.98 -5.69
N ALA A 2 16.61 10.91 -6.04
CA ALA A 2 16.18 9.52 -5.83
C ALA A 2 15.83 9.16 -4.36
N ALA A 3 16.60 9.66 -3.39
CA ALA A 3 16.32 9.40 -1.97
C ALA A 3 14.98 9.95 -1.48
N LEU A 4 14.51 11.10 -2.01
CA LEU A 4 13.22 11.67 -1.64
C LEU A 4 12.07 10.86 -2.26
N THR A 5 12.27 10.34 -3.48
CA THR A 5 11.32 9.46 -4.19
C THR A 5 11.17 8.10 -3.50
N VAL A 6 12.29 7.48 -3.12
CA VAL A 6 12.34 6.24 -2.31
C VAL A 6 11.63 6.44 -0.97
N LEU A 7 11.92 7.56 -0.29
CA LEU A 7 11.30 7.87 1.01
C LEU A 7 9.81 8.26 0.91
N SER A 8 9.34 8.71 -0.25
CA SER A 8 7.95 9.17 -0.42
C SER A 8 7.00 8.08 -0.93
N TYR A 9 7.46 7.13 -1.77
CA TYR A 9 6.55 6.19 -2.45
C TYR A 9 6.53 4.76 -1.96
N GLY A 10 7.68 4.17 -1.63
CA GLY A 10 7.66 2.73 -1.35
C GLY A 10 8.40 2.26 -0.13
N ILE A 11 8.86 3.18 0.72
CA ILE A 11 8.80 2.88 2.15
C ILE A 11 7.35 2.96 2.67
N TYR A 12 6.46 3.70 2.00
CA TYR A 12 5.09 3.90 2.47
C TYR A 12 4.28 2.60 2.52
N VAL A 13 4.35 1.77 1.49
CA VAL A 13 3.61 0.49 1.44
C VAL A 13 4.00 -0.43 2.62
N PRO A 14 5.29 -0.72 2.87
CA PRO A 14 5.74 -1.46 4.06
C PRO A 14 5.31 -0.83 5.39
N LEU A 15 5.39 0.50 5.52
CA LEU A 15 4.97 1.21 6.72
C LEU A 15 3.47 1.06 6.95
N TRP A 16 2.66 1.23 5.92
CA TRP A 16 1.21 1.04 5.97
C TRP A 16 0.86 -0.39 6.38
N PHE A 17 1.52 -1.41 5.82
CA PHE A 17 1.34 -2.80 6.27
C PHE A 17 1.68 -2.94 7.76
N GLY A 18 2.82 -2.39 8.22
CA GLY A 18 3.20 -2.48 9.63
C GLY A 18 2.19 -1.82 10.57
N LEU A 19 1.68 -0.65 10.21
CA LEU A 19 0.69 0.09 11.02
C LEU A 19 -0.67 -0.61 11.01
N SER A 20 -1.17 -1.03 9.85
CA SER A 20 -2.44 -1.75 9.72
C SER A 20 -2.42 -3.11 10.45
N TRP A 21 -1.31 -3.84 10.41
CA TRP A 21 -1.13 -5.03 11.24
C TRP A 21 -1.18 -4.71 12.75
N ALA A 22 -0.65 -3.57 13.18
CA ALA A 22 -0.70 -3.18 14.60
C ALA A 22 -2.12 -2.82 15.05
N GLU A 23 -2.92 -2.25 14.16
CA GLU A 23 -4.33 -1.98 14.41
C GLU A 23 -5.14 -3.28 14.44
N LEU A 24 -4.96 -4.16 13.45
CA LEU A 24 -5.60 -5.47 13.40
C LEU A 24 -5.26 -6.32 14.63
N ARG A 25 -4.01 -6.30 15.10
CA ARG A 25 -3.58 -6.99 16.32
C ARG A 25 -4.42 -6.62 17.53
N ARG A 26 -4.74 -5.34 17.69
CA ARG A 26 -5.56 -4.84 18.81
C ARG A 26 -7.00 -5.35 18.73
N ASP A 27 -7.50 -5.57 17.51
CA ASP A 27 -8.87 -5.98 17.27
C ASP A 27 -9.07 -7.50 17.35
N VAL A 28 -8.06 -8.28 16.96
CA VAL A 28 -8.14 -9.76 17.01
C VAL A 28 -7.45 -10.37 18.23
N SER A 29 -6.84 -9.55 19.08
CA SER A 29 -6.12 -9.96 20.30
C SER A 29 -5.08 -11.06 20.07
N ASP A 30 -4.43 -11.06 18.91
CA ASP A 30 -3.39 -12.04 18.56
C ASP A 30 -2.01 -11.52 19.01
N GLU A 31 -1.50 -12.03 20.14
CA GLU A 31 -0.21 -11.63 20.69
C GLU A 31 0.98 -12.05 19.81
N ASN A 32 0.81 -13.07 18.97
CA ASN A 32 1.85 -13.55 18.06
C ASN A 32 1.95 -12.71 16.79
N MET A 33 0.99 -11.81 16.55
CA MET A 33 1.04 -10.87 15.44
C MET A 33 2.17 -9.86 15.66
N GLN A 34 3.18 -9.88 14.79
CA GLN A 34 4.36 -9.01 14.88
C GLN A 34 4.30 -7.93 13.78
N PRO A 35 3.75 -6.73 14.05
CA PRO A 35 3.43 -5.78 13.00
C PRO A 35 4.67 -5.23 12.29
N ALA A 36 5.73 -4.93 13.04
CA ALA A 36 7.00 -4.49 12.47
C ALA A 36 7.63 -5.55 11.55
N ALA A 37 7.63 -6.82 11.97
CA ALA A 37 8.13 -7.92 11.17
C ALA A 37 7.28 -8.13 9.91
N HIS A 38 5.95 -8.08 10.04
CA HIS A 38 5.04 -8.17 8.91
C HIS A 38 5.24 -7.04 7.90
N GLY A 39 5.40 -5.79 8.34
CA GLY A 39 5.71 -4.66 7.47
C GLY A 39 7.05 -4.82 6.76
N ALA A 40 8.11 -5.17 7.49
CA ALA A 40 9.44 -5.41 6.92
C ALA A 40 9.47 -6.59 5.93
N SER A 41 8.67 -7.61 6.17
CA SER A 41 8.63 -8.81 5.33
C SER A 41 8.11 -8.58 3.92
N ILE A 42 7.43 -7.44 3.68
CA ILE A 42 7.00 -7.03 2.34
C ILE A 42 8.20 -6.86 1.39
N PHE A 43 9.40 -6.62 1.92
CA PHE A 43 10.62 -6.57 1.12
C PHE A 43 11.18 -7.94 0.70
N ILE A 44 10.73 -9.04 1.32
CA ILE A 44 11.26 -10.38 1.05
C ILE A 44 10.50 -10.98 -0.14
N PRO A 45 11.16 -11.29 -1.28
CA PRO A 45 10.49 -11.88 -2.43
C PRO A 45 9.73 -13.16 -2.09
N GLY A 46 8.54 -13.33 -2.65
CA GLY A 46 7.65 -14.47 -2.40
C GLY A 46 6.97 -14.44 -1.03
N TYR A 47 7.74 -14.26 0.05
CA TYR A 47 7.18 -14.13 1.39
C TYR A 47 6.34 -12.86 1.55
N GLY A 48 6.77 -11.73 0.99
CA GLY A 48 6.01 -10.47 0.99
C GLY A 48 4.67 -10.60 0.27
N THR A 49 4.63 -11.32 -0.86
CA THR A 49 3.39 -11.66 -1.57
C THR A 49 2.45 -12.48 -0.69
N TRP A 50 2.97 -13.52 -0.03
CA TRP A 50 2.20 -14.34 0.90
C TRP A 50 1.71 -13.53 2.10
N GLN A 51 2.54 -12.64 2.63
CA GLN A 51 2.17 -11.77 3.76
C GLN A 51 1.06 -10.79 3.37
N ALA A 52 1.14 -10.20 2.17
CA ALA A 52 0.08 -9.37 1.62
C ALA A 52 -1.23 -10.16 1.47
N TYR A 53 -1.17 -11.38 0.92
CA TYR A 53 -2.33 -12.27 0.86
C TYR A 53 -2.94 -12.49 2.24
N ARG A 54 -2.14 -12.84 3.26
CA ARG A 54 -2.63 -13.06 4.62
C ARG A 54 -3.26 -11.82 5.24
N HIS A 55 -2.68 -10.64 4.99
CA HIS A 55 -3.20 -9.38 5.47
C HIS A 55 -4.62 -9.13 4.93
N PHE A 56 -4.79 -9.19 3.61
CA PHE A 56 -6.08 -8.96 2.98
C PHE A 56 -7.07 -10.09 3.23
N ALA A 57 -6.61 -11.33 3.43
CA ALA A 57 -7.46 -12.44 3.84
C ALA A 57 -8.05 -12.22 5.24
N LEU A 58 -7.26 -11.70 6.18
CA LEU A 58 -7.78 -11.34 7.50
C LEU A 58 -8.82 -10.22 7.40
N ILE A 59 -8.54 -9.17 6.62
CA ILE A 59 -9.50 -8.07 6.41
C ILE A 59 -10.80 -8.59 5.79
N ALA A 60 -10.73 -9.47 4.79
CA ALA A 60 -11.90 -10.08 4.16
C ALA A 60 -12.74 -10.90 5.16
N GLN A 61 -12.08 -11.67 6.04
CA GLN A 61 -12.75 -12.41 7.11
C GLN A 61 -13.44 -11.47 8.11
N LEU A 62 -12.79 -10.37 8.49
CA LEU A 62 -13.35 -9.37 9.40
C LEU A 62 -14.55 -8.64 8.80
N LEU A 63 -14.47 -8.27 7.51
CA LEU A 63 -15.60 -7.70 6.77
C LEU A 63 -16.79 -8.65 6.70
N ALA A 64 -16.54 -9.95 6.48
CA ALA A 64 -17.59 -10.97 6.49
C ALA A 64 -18.26 -11.09 7.88
N LYS A 65 -17.47 -11.03 8.96
CA LYS A 65 -18.00 -11.09 10.35
C LYS A 65 -18.96 -9.95 10.68
N VAL A 66 -18.73 -8.75 10.15
CA VAL A 66 -19.60 -7.59 10.37
C VAL A 66 -20.70 -7.45 9.31
N GLY A 67 -20.85 -8.42 8.41
CA GLY A 67 -21.87 -8.40 7.35
C GLY A 67 -21.66 -7.28 6.32
N SER A 68 -20.42 -6.80 6.13
CA SER A 68 -20.15 -5.70 5.19
C SER A 68 -20.44 -6.12 3.74
N PRO A 69 -21.09 -5.25 2.93
CA PRO A 69 -21.27 -5.50 1.50
C PRO A 69 -19.96 -5.38 0.72
N LEU A 70 -18.93 -4.73 1.28
CA LEU A 70 -17.63 -4.59 0.64
C LEU A 70 -16.92 -5.95 0.60
N LYS A 71 -16.44 -6.33 -0.59
CA LYS A 71 -15.66 -7.55 -0.80
C LYS A 71 -14.20 -7.21 -1.09
N VAL A 72 -13.31 -7.98 -0.49
CA VAL A 72 -11.87 -7.91 -0.67
C VAL A 72 -11.43 -9.27 -1.20
N ASP A 73 -10.81 -9.29 -2.39
CA ASP A 73 -10.13 -10.49 -2.90
C ASP A 73 -8.64 -10.44 -2.49
N PRO A 74 -8.19 -11.33 -1.59
CA PRO A 74 -6.82 -11.32 -1.11
C PRO A 74 -5.78 -11.61 -2.20
N SER A 75 -6.15 -12.41 -3.20
CA SER A 75 -5.26 -12.79 -4.31
C SER A 75 -4.92 -11.58 -5.19
N THR A 76 -5.92 -10.77 -5.53
CA THR A 76 -5.74 -9.53 -6.29
C THR A 76 -4.87 -8.53 -5.53
N ALA A 77 -5.06 -8.39 -4.22
CA ALA A 77 -4.24 -7.48 -3.41
C ALA A 77 -2.78 -7.96 -3.27
N ALA A 78 -2.58 -9.28 -3.16
CA ALA A 78 -1.25 -9.89 -3.17
C ALA A 78 -0.55 -9.70 -4.54
N LEU A 79 -1.29 -9.83 -5.64
CA LEU A 79 -0.78 -9.57 -6.98
C LEU A 79 -0.36 -8.09 -7.12
N ALA A 80 -1.21 -7.14 -6.70
CA ALA A 80 -0.87 -5.71 -6.72
C ALA A 80 0.38 -5.40 -5.88
N THR A 81 0.51 -6.01 -4.70
CA THR A 81 1.71 -5.87 -3.87
C THR A 81 2.96 -6.46 -4.54
N THR A 82 2.79 -7.57 -5.28
CA THR A 82 3.88 -8.19 -6.04
C THR A 82 4.33 -7.30 -7.20
N VAL A 83 3.38 -6.71 -7.92
CA VAL A 83 3.67 -5.73 -9.00
C VAL A 83 4.44 -4.54 -8.45
N TRP A 84 4.01 -3.99 -7.31
CA TRP A 84 4.72 -2.93 -6.60
C TRP A 84 6.15 -3.36 -6.22
N TRP A 85 6.32 -4.56 -5.65
CA TRP A 85 7.64 -5.06 -5.24
C TRP A 85 8.60 -5.28 -6.41
N VAL A 86 8.14 -5.86 -7.53
CA VAL A 86 8.99 -6.11 -8.71
C VAL A 86 9.48 -4.80 -9.34
N THR A 87 8.64 -3.76 -9.29
CA THR A 87 8.95 -2.45 -9.88
C THR A 87 9.85 -1.59 -8.97
N TRP A 88 9.78 -1.79 -7.65
CA TRP A 88 10.61 -1.12 -6.62
C TRP A 88 12.14 -1.22 -6.82
N LEU A 89 12.65 -2.26 -7.48
CA LEU A 89 14.09 -2.51 -7.60
C LEU A 89 14.83 -1.61 -8.63
N HIS A 90 14.15 -0.65 -9.28
CA HIS A 90 14.70 0.03 -10.44
C HIS A 90 14.45 1.55 -10.39
N TYR A 91 15.51 2.33 -10.16
CA TYR A 91 15.48 3.79 -10.32
C TYR A 91 16.43 4.19 -11.46
N SER A 92 15.85 4.45 -12.62
CA SER A 92 16.58 4.93 -13.80
C SER A 92 15.71 5.89 -14.60
N ASN A 93 16.35 6.77 -15.37
CA ASN A 93 15.69 7.75 -16.24
C ASN A 93 15.41 7.21 -17.64
N GLU A 94 15.75 5.95 -17.94
CA GLU A 94 15.35 5.36 -19.22
C GLU A 94 13.81 5.31 -19.33
N PRO A 95 13.23 5.52 -20.52
CA PRO A 95 11.78 5.57 -20.71
C PRO A 95 11.04 4.35 -20.14
N LEU A 96 11.61 3.15 -20.27
CA LEU A 96 11.03 1.92 -19.73
C LEU A 96 10.91 1.95 -18.19
N PHE A 97 11.91 2.47 -17.49
CA PHE A 97 11.90 2.54 -16.03
C PHE A 97 10.97 3.64 -15.52
N VAL A 98 10.74 4.71 -16.29
CA VAL A 98 9.69 5.70 -15.99
C VAL A 98 8.30 5.04 -16.01
N VAL A 99 8.03 4.15 -16.98
CA VAL A 99 6.78 3.38 -17.02
C VAL A 99 6.66 2.44 -15.82
N PHE A 100 7.75 1.77 -15.41
CA PHE A 100 7.73 0.92 -14.21
C PHE A 100 7.50 1.72 -12.92
N ASN A 101 8.07 2.93 -12.79
CA ASN A 101 7.79 3.81 -11.65
C ASN A 101 6.30 4.20 -11.58
N LEU A 102 5.63 4.39 -12.73
CA LEU A 102 4.20 4.66 -12.76
C LEU A 102 3.36 3.44 -12.34
N ILE A 103 3.73 2.27 -12.84
CA ILE A 103 3.08 1.01 -12.45
C ILE A 103 3.25 0.75 -10.96
N GLU A 104 4.46 0.95 -10.43
CA GLU A 104 4.77 0.89 -9.00
C GLU A 104 3.82 1.80 -8.21
N LEU A 105 3.76 3.07 -8.59
CA LEU A 105 2.96 4.08 -7.92
C LEU A 105 1.47 3.73 -7.90
N ILE A 106 0.93 3.31 -9.04
CA ILE A 106 -0.47 2.91 -9.17
C ILE A 106 -0.74 1.68 -8.30
N ALA A 107 0.14 0.67 -8.35
CA ALA A 107 -0.03 -0.56 -7.59
C ALA A 107 0.06 -0.31 -6.08
N GLY A 108 1.06 0.43 -5.60
CA GLY A 108 1.21 0.79 -4.20
C GLY A 108 0.04 1.63 -3.68
N THR A 109 -0.40 2.62 -4.45
CA THR A 109 -1.57 3.43 -4.13
C THR A 109 -2.83 2.58 -4.05
N ALA A 110 -3.05 1.67 -5.01
CA ALA A 110 -4.20 0.78 -5.02
C ALA A 110 -4.23 -0.11 -3.77
N VAL A 111 -3.08 -0.71 -3.39
CA VAL A 111 -2.95 -1.53 -2.19
C VAL A 111 -3.37 -0.75 -0.94
N VAL A 112 -2.81 0.44 -0.74
CA VAL A 112 -3.07 1.24 0.47
C VAL A 112 -4.49 1.78 0.48
N VAL A 113 -4.95 2.41 -0.60
CA VAL A 113 -6.30 3.01 -0.66
C VAL A 113 -7.39 1.95 -0.51
N PHE A 114 -7.26 0.82 -1.21
CA PHE A 114 -8.23 -0.25 -1.12
C PHE A 114 -8.21 -0.92 0.26
N GLY A 115 -7.02 -1.20 0.79
CA GLY A 115 -6.85 -1.75 2.14
C GLY A 115 -7.43 -0.84 3.21
N GLN A 116 -7.16 0.46 3.14
CA GLN A 116 -7.65 1.43 4.12
C GLN A 116 -9.17 1.58 4.04
N ARG A 117 -9.75 1.61 2.83
CA ARG A 117 -11.21 1.59 2.65
C ARG A 117 -11.84 0.35 3.27
N ALA A 118 -11.21 -0.81 3.10
CA ALA A 118 -11.68 -2.06 3.68
C ALA A 118 -11.60 -2.07 5.21
N LEU A 119 -10.48 -1.61 5.79
CA LEU A 119 -10.32 -1.46 7.23
C LEU A 119 -11.35 -0.49 7.83
N ASN A 120 -11.55 0.67 7.20
CA ASN A 120 -12.55 1.64 7.63
C ASN A 120 -13.96 1.07 7.57
N ALA A 121 -14.30 0.31 6.52
CA ALA A 121 -15.61 -0.36 6.43
C ALA A 121 -15.78 -1.42 7.54
N TYR A 122 -14.73 -2.16 7.88
CA TYR A 122 -14.76 -3.07 9.03
C TYR A 122 -14.98 -2.32 10.34
N TRP A 123 -14.19 -1.28 10.61
CA TRP A 123 -14.29 -0.54 11.87
C TRP A 123 -15.60 0.24 12.04
N ALA A 124 -16.24 0.64 10.94
CA ALA A 124 -17.57 1.24 10.98
C ALA A 124 -18.67 0.23 11.35
N GLY A 125 -18.47 -1.05 11.00
CA GLY A 125 -19.45 -2.11 11.24
C GLY A 125 -19.21 -2.94 12.51
N ARG A 126 -18.05 -2.82 13.15
CA ARG A 126 -17.73 -3.62 14.34
C ARG A 126 -18.42 -3.08 15.60
N PRO A 127 -18.74 -3.94 16.58
CA PRO A 127 -19.20 -3.49 17.89
C PRO A 127 -18.11 -2.71 18.64
N GLY A 128 -18.51 -1.65 19.35
CA GLY A 128 -17.62 -0.85 20.20
C GLY A 128 -17.73 0.65 19.93
N PRO A 129 -16.86 1.47 20.55
CA PRO A 129 -16.80 2.90 20.29
C PRO A 129 -16.56 3.17 18.79
N PRO A 130 -17.18 4.23 18.23
CA PRO A 130 -16.93 4.61 16.84
C PRO A 130 -15.42 4.79 16.63
N ALA A 131 -14.87 4.05 15.66
CA ALA A 131 -13.57 4.40 15.14
C ALA A 131 -13.77 5.53 14.14
N ASP A 132 -13.18 6.70 14.38
CA ASP A 132 -13.13 7.74 13.36
C ASP A 132 -12.55 7.16 12.08
N GLY A 133 -13.21 7.39 10.95
CA GLY A 133 -12.74 6.93 9.65
C GLY A 133 -11.33 7.46 9.41
N ARG A 134 -10.33 6.58 9.49
CA ARG A 134 -8.94 6.94 9.28
C ARG A 134 -8.70 6.87 7.78
N VAL A 135 -9.07 7.91 7.05
CA VAL A 135 -8.28 8.24 5.87
C VAL A 135 -7.09 8.97 6.45
N LEU A 136 -5.91 8.34 6.44
CA LEU A 136 -4.75 9.04 6.94
C LEU A 136 -4.58 10.28 6.05
N GLN A 137 -4.42 11.47 6.63
CA GLN A 137 -4.02 12.66 5.85
C GLN A 137 -2.76 12.38 5.02
N THR A 138 -1.95 11.41 5.44
CA THR A 138 -0.80 10.90 4.70
C THR A 138 -1.17 10.20 3.39
N ASP A 139 -2.37 9.62 3.25
CA ASP A 139 -2.85 9.05 1.98
C ASP A 139 -3.10 10.16 0.95
N TRP A 140 -3.75 11.26 1.35
CA TRP A 140 -3.96 12.43 0.48
C TRP A 140 -2.66 13.15 0.17
N PHE A 141 -1.78 13.27 1.15
CA PHE A 141 -0.45 13.82 0.95
C PHE A 141 0.39 12.95 0.00
N ALA A 142 0.38 11.62 0.18
CA ALA A 142 1.06 10.69 -0.71
C ALA A 142 0.51 10.76 -2.13
N LEU A 143 -0.82 10.86 -2.30
CA LEU A 143 -1.47 11.04 -3.60
C LEU A 143 -1.12 12.39 -4.25
N GLY A 144 -1.08 13.46 -3.46
CA GLY A 144 -0.73 14.80 -3.93
C GLY A 144 0.73 14.88 -4.37
N MET A 145 1.63 14.29 -3.57
CA MET A 145 3.04 14.16 -3.93
C MET A 145 3.19 13.30 -5.19
N ALA A 146 2.46 12.18 -5.29
CA ALA A 146 2.44 11.27 -6.44
C ALA A 146 2.15 12.01 -7.74
N ALA A 147 1.06 12.77 -7.72
CA ALA A 147 0.64 13.58 -8.86
C ALA A 147 1.69 14.66 -9.20
N ALA A 148 2.19 15.40 -8.20
CA ALA A 148 3.18 16.46 -8.42
C ALA A 148 4.50 15.92 -8.99
N PHE A 149 4.95 14.76 -8.51
CA PHE A 149 6.18 14.13 -8.96
C PHE A 149 6.06 13.54 -10.36
N PHE A 150 4.92 12.94 -10.69
CA PHE A 150 4.61 12.49 -12.05
C PHE A 150 4.64 13.66 -13.04
N VAL A 151 4.00 14.77 -12.70
CA VAL A 151 4.02 16.00 -13.51
C VAL A 151 5.44 16.51 -13.68
N PHE A 152 6.22 16.57 -12.60
CA PHE A 152 7.61 17.00 -12.64
C PHE A 152 8.46 16.11 -13.58
N ILE A 153 8.44 14.78 -13.40
CA ILE A 153 9.17 13.83 -14.25
C ILE A 153 8.76 13.97 -15.71
N THR A 154 7.46 14.08 -16.00
CA THR A 154 6.95 14.22 -17.36
C THR A 154 7.48 15.49 -18.00
N ILE A 155 7.43 16.63 -17.30
CA ILE A 155 7.97 17.90 -17.79
C ILE A 155 9.47 17.80 -18.05
N THR A 156 10.25 17.25 -17.11
CA THR A 156 11.71 17.14 -17.30
C THR A 156 12.10 16.21 -18.44
N ASN A 157 11.37 15.12 -18.69
CA ASN A 157 11.66 14.23 -19.82
C ASN A 157 11.27 14.84 -21.16
N VAL A 158 10.15 15.56 -21.23
CA VAL A 158 9.72 16.25 -22.47
C VAL A 158 10.60 17.47 -22.77
N ALA A 159 11.13 18.14 -21.74
CA ALA A 159 12.02 19.28 -21.89
C ALA A 159 13.50 18.90 -22.06
N ALA A 160 13.85 17.61 -21.96
CA ALA A 160 15.22 17.16 -22.14
C ALA A 160 15.64 17.33 -23.62
N PRO A 161 16.81 17.93 -23.90
CA PRO A 161 17.31 18.05 -25.26
C PRO A 161 17.49 16.67 -25.89
N THR A 162 16.90 16.45 -27.06
CA THR A 162 17.19 15.28 -27.88
C THR A 162 18.55 15.48 -28.56
N ASN A 163 19.53 14.66 -28.19
CA ASN A 163 20.80 14.57 -28.93
C ASN A 163 20.61 13.80 -30.24
#